data_AF-A0A7U6QIP6-F1
#
_entry.id   AF-A0A7U6QIP6-F1
#
_cell.length_a   1.000
_cell.length_b   1.000
_cell.length_c   1.000
_cell.angle_alpha   90.00
_cell.angle_beta   90.00
_cell.angle_gamma   90.00
#
_symmetry.space_group_name_H-M   'P 1'
#
loop_
_entity.id
_entity.type
_entity.pdbx_description
1 polymer ?
#
loop_
_entity_poly.entity_id
_entity_poly.type
_entity_poly.pdbx_seq_one_letter_code
_entity_poly.pdbx_strand_id
1 'polypeptide(L)'
;MKDSKSNYYLVGPDYYKSYCNVLKIVLICIGISGIISAVFSYDYASFGVIDFIIEIIMSVMVSLVTGVGLVTIIFAILEYKQVEVNIREEKTVSKPVMDRALIKRSDTIIGMVFILIFGSMLAFTPKLFGVYLFENHKLIHTISVFNIEHWQMIRPLIVIAFLLCFLDEVIKLMTGCYNILVLISNVVTNVVFLVLMTIVLKWRSIWNPDFAQSVKERFGYQQFSKGDLLFYWNTDTVSNLVLTIIFVIALAEMGITIYKTFRYGKGFK
;
A
#
# COMPACT_ATOMS: atom_id res chain seq x y z
N MET A 1 -12.83 -24.42 36.29
CA MET A 1 -11.86 -25.26 35.57
C MET A 1 -12.55 -25.66 34.27
N LYS A 2 -12.34 -24.90 33.20
CA LYS A 2 -13.09 -25.04 31.93
C LYS A 2 -12.15 -25.75 30.94
N ASP A 3 -12.58 -26.92 30.49
CA ASP A 3 -11.83 -27.86 29.65
C ASP A 3 -11.05 -27.18 28.51
N SER A 4 -9.72 -27.22 28.62
CA SER A 4 -8.83 -26.90 27.50
C SER A 4 -8.72 -28.12 26.58
N LYS A 5 -9.69 -28.28 25.66
CA LYS A 5 -9.37 -28.99 24.41
C LYS A 5 -8.38 -28.13 23.65
N SER A 6 -7.10 -28.50 23.69
CA SER A 6 -6.03 -27.89 22.90
C SER A 6 -6.25 -28.21 21.42
N ASN A 7 -7.18 -27.51 20.80
CA ASN A 7 -7.25 -27.50 19.36
C ASN A 7 -6.13 -26.58 18.86
N TYR A 8 -5.09 -27.17 18.30
CA TYR A 8 -3.97 -26.45 17.70
C TYR A 8 -4.44 -25.78 16.40
N TYR A 9 -4.99 -24.57 16.53
CA TYR A 9 -5.36 -23.73 15.40
C TYR A 9 -4.19 -22.79 15.06
N LEU A 10 -3.90 -22.63 13.77
CA LEU A 10 -2.94 -21.64 13.28
C LEU A 10 -3.52 -20.21 13.33
N VAL A 11 -4.83 -20.10 13.14
CA VAL A 11 -5.63 -18.89 13.36
C VAL A 11 -6.89 -19.30 14.13
N GLY A 12 -7.05 -18.79 15.34
CA GLY A 12 -8.10 -19.14 16.27
C GLY A 12 -9.50 -18.71 15.82
N PRO A 13 -10.54 -19.30 16.42
CA PRO A 13 -11.94 -19.10 16.02
C PRO A 13 -12.37 -17.62 16.10
N ASP A 14 -11.83 -16.86 17.05
CA ASP A 14 -12.17 -15.44 17.23
C ASP A 14 -11.62 -14.57 16.09
N TYR A 15 -10.50 -14.95 15.47
CA TYR A 15 -9.83 -14.19 14.42
C TYR A 15 -10.25 -14.64 13.01
N TYR A 16 -10.77 -15.86 12.89
CA TYR A 16 -11.01 -16.55 11.63
C TYR A 16 -11.96 -15.79 10.68
N LYS A 17 -12.99 -15.12 11.20
CA LYS A 17 -13.93 -14.33 10.37
C LYS A 17 -13.24 -13.13 9.73
N SER A 18 -12.45 -12.38 10.50
CA SER A 18 -11.68 -11.24 10.00
C SER A 18 -10.58 -11.67 9.04
N TYR A 19 -9.90 -12.77 9.37
CA TYR A 19 -8.91 -13.42 8.51
C TYR A 19 -9.50 -13.74 7.13
N CYS A 20 -10.63 -14.44 7.07
CA CYS A 20 -11.30 -14.77 5.81
C CYS A 20 -11.65 -13.52 4.98
N ASN A 21 -12.06 -12.44 5.62
CA ASN A 21 -12.41 -11.20 4.93
C ASN A 21 -11.18 -10.50 4.35
N VAL A 22 -10.11 -10.34 5.15
CA VAL A 22 -8.85 -9.75 4.69
C VAL A 22 -8.24 -10.60 3.58
N LEU A 23 -8.24 -11.92 3.73
CA LEU A 23 -7.72 -12.84 2.72
C LEU A 23 -8.45 -12.67 1.38
N LYS A 24 -9.80 -12.63 1.39
CA LYS A 24 -10.58 -12.39 0.18
C LYS A 24 -10.20 -11.07 -0.50
N ILE A 25 -10.06 -9.99 0.26
CA ILE A 25 -9.67 -8.67 -0.25
C ILE A 25 -8.29 -8.75 -0.90
N VAL A 26 -7.31 -9.36 -0.23
CA VAL A 26 -5.95 -9.51 -0.73
C VAL A 26 -5.90 -10.31 -2.03
N LEU A 27 -6.62 -11.44 -2.11
CA LEU A 27 -6.67 -12.26 -3.32
C LEU A 27 -7.30 -11.52 -4.50
N ILE A 28 -8.37 -10.74 -4.27
CA ILE A 28 -8.98 -9.90 -5.31
C ILE A 28 -7.98 -8.83 -5.79
N CYS A 29 -7.27 -8.16 -4.88
CA CYS A 29 -6.29 -7.14 -5.23
C CYS A 29 -5.10 -7.72 -6.01
N ILE A 30 -4.64 -8.93 -5.65
CA ILE A 30 -3.60 -9.66 -6.41
C ILE A 30 -4.10 -9.98 -7.82
N GLY A 31 -5.35 -10.43 -7.97
CA GLY A 31 -5.94 -10.67 -9.29
C GLY A 31 -5.98 -9.40 -10.15
N ILE A 32 -6.47 -8.29 -9.60
CA ILE A 32 -6.57 -7.00 -10.32
C ILE A 32 -5.18 -6.49 -10.72
N SER A 33 -4.25 -6.43 -9.78
CA SER A 33 -2.87 -5.96 -10.03
C SER A 33 -2.11 -6.87 -10.99
N GLY A 34 -2.34 -8.18 -10.95
CA GLY A 34 -1.78 -9.15 -11.90
C GLY A 34 -2.26 -8.91 -13.32
N ILE A 35 -3.56 -8.66 -13.52
CA ILE A 35 -4.11 -8.33 -14.85
C ILE A 35 -3.50 -7.03 -15.38
N ILE A 36 -3.44 -5.99 -14.55
CA ILE A 36 -2.82 -4.72 -14.93
C ILE A 36 -1.37 -4.98 -15.33
N SER A 37 -0.60 -5.67 -14.51
CA SER A 37 0.81 -5.95 -14.77
C SER A 37 1.02 -6.74 -16.07
N ALA A 38 0.17 -7.73 -16.36
CA ALA A 38 0.19 -8.48 -17.61
C ALA A 38 0.02 -7.55 -18.83
N VAL A 39 -0.97 -6.65 -18.81
CA VAL A 39 -1.22 -5.71 -19.92
C VAL A 39 0.01 -4.83 -20.20
N PHE A 40 0.67 -4.34 -19.16
CA PHE A 40 1.84 -3.45 -19.30
C PHE A 40 3.16 -4.18 -19.56
N SER A 41 3.23 -5.47 -19.26
CA SER A 41 4.44 -6.28 -19.46
C SER A 41 4.47 -6.96 -20.84
N TYR A 42 3.38 -6.91 -21.59
CA TYR A 42 3.32 -7.54 -22.90
C TYR A 42 4.17 -6.79 -23.91
N ASP A 43 5.34 -7.35 -24.21
CA ASP A 43 6.21 -6.91 -25.28
C ASP A 43 5.97 -7.76 -26.54
N TYR A 44 5.27 -7.16 -27.51
CA TYR A 44 4.95 -7.77 -28.80
C TYR A 44 6.20 -8.15 -29.62
N ALA A 45 7.37 -7.62 -29.29
CA ALA A 45 8.62 -7.86 -30.02
C ALA A 45 9.43 -9.04 -29.49
N SER A 46 9.24 -9.43 -28.22
CA SER A 46 10.20 -10.30 -27.50
C SER A 46 9.67 -11.68 -27.14
N PHE A 47 8.35 -11.85 -26.96
CA PHE A 47 7.78 -13.11 -26.46
C PHE A 47 6.83 -13.78 -27.45
N GLY A 48 6.92 -15.10 -27.56
CA GLY A 48 5.81 -15.91 -28.08
C GLY A 48 4.62 -15.84 -27.11
N VAL A 49 3.40 -15.82 -27.66
CA VAL A 49 2.16 -15.72 -26.86
C VAL A 49 2.07 -16.79 -25.77
N ILE A 50 2.59 -18.00 -26.04
CA ILE A 50 2.58 -19.12 -25.09
C ILE A 50 3.49 -18.85 -23.89
N ASP A 51 4.72 -18.42 -24.12
CA ASP A 51 5.70 -18.16 -23.04
C ASP A 51 5.22 -17.02 -22.13
N PHE A 52 4.65 -15.98 -22.73
CA PHE A 52 4.05 -14.86 -21.99
C PHE A 52 2.89 -15.32 -21.10
N ILE A 53 2.00 -16.18 -21.60
CA ILE A 53 0.89 -16.73 -20.79
C ILE A 53 1.43 -17.56 -19.63
N ILE A 54 2.46 -18.40 -19.86
CA ILE A 54 3.08 -19.21 -18.81
C ILE A 54 3.67 -18.31 -17.72
N GLU A 55 4.39 -17.25 -18.09
CA GLU A 55 4.98 -16.32 -17.12
C GLU A 55 3.92 -15.59 -16.27
N ILE A 56 2.82 -15.16 -16.88
CA ILE A 56 1.68 -14.57 -16.15
C ILE A 56 1.10 -15.58 -15.15
N ILE A 57 0.85 -16.82 -15.59
CA ILE A 57 0.27 -17.84 -14.70
C ILE A 57 1.21 -18.11 -13.52
N MET A 58 2.51 -18.28 -13.78
CA MET A 58 3.49 -18.55 -12.75
C MET A 58 3.62 -17.38 -11.76
N SER A 59 3.68 -16.14 -12.24
CA SER A 59 3.78 -14.95 -11.38
C SER A 59 2.53 -14.75 -10.52
N VAL A 60 1.33 -14.97 -11.08
CA VAL A 60 0.08 -14.91 -10.32
C VAL A 60 0.04 -16.01 -9.26
N MET A 61 0.42 -17.25 -9.59
CA MET A 61 0.47 -18.35 -8.62
C MET A 61 1.40 -18.04 -7.44
N VAL A 62 2.63 -17.56 -7.72
CA VAL A 62 3.58 -17.14 -6.67
C VAL A 62 2.99 -16.01 -5.81
N SER A 63 2.33 -15.04 -6.44
CA SER A 63 1.72 -13.90 -5.74
C SER A 63 0.57 -14.35 -4.82
N LEU A 64 -0.27 -15.30 -5.27
CA LEU A 64 -1.35 -15.86 -4.46
C LEU A 64 -0.81 -16.61 -3.24
N VAL A 65 0.18 -17.49 -3.42
CA VAL A 65 0.80 -18.24 -2.31
C VAL A 65 1.44 -17.27 -1.32
N THR A 66 2.16 -16.26 -1.82
CA THR A 66 2.78 -15.22 -0.99
C THR A 66 1.74 -14.41 -0.23
N GLY A 67 0.65 -14.00 -0.90
CA GLY A 67 -0.46 -13.26 -0.28
C GLY A 67 -1.16 -14.04 0.82
N VAL A 68 -1.47 -15.33 0.57
CA VAL A 68 -2.04 -16.22 1.58
C VAL A 68 -1.09 -16.35 2.77
N GLY A 69 0.18 -16.69 2.51
CA GLY A 69 1.19 -16.87 3.55
C GLY A 69 1.39 -15.63 4.41
N LEU A 70 1.49 -14.45 3.79
CA LEU A 70 1.62 -13.17 4.50
C LEU A 70 0.40 -12.89 5.39
N VAL A 71 -0.82 -13.00 4.85
CA VAL A 71 -2.04 -12.77 5.65
C VAL A 71 -2.12 -13.77 6.81
N THR A 72 -1.81 -15.05 6.58
CA THR A 72 -1.79 -16.06 7.64
C THR A 72 -0.77 -15.72 8.73
N ILE A 73 0.46 -15.34 8.36
CA ILE A 73 1.51 -14.94 9.33
C ILE A 73 1.06 -13.72 10.13
N ILE A 74 0.47 -12.72 9.48
CA ILE A 74 -0.03 -11.50 10.14
C ILE A 74 -1.06 -11.87 11.21
N PHE A 75 -2.05 -12.68 10.85
CA PHE A 75 -3.10 -13.08 11.78
C PHE A 75 -2.57 -13.97 12.91
N ALA A 76 -1.63 -14.87 12.62
CA ALA A 76 -0.97 -15.69 13.64
C ALA A 76 -0.19 -14.81 14.66
N ILE A 77 0.51 -13.77 14.19
CA ILE A 77 1.22 -12.82 15.07
C ILE A 77 0.23 -11.99 15.90
N LEU A 78 -0.86 -11.52 15.30
CA LEU A 78 -1.87 -10.72 15.99
C LEU A 78 -2.59 -11.51 17.08
N GLU A 79 -2.89 -12.78 16.81
CA GLU A 79 -3.44 -13.70 17.80
C GLU A 79 -2.43 -14.02 18.91
N TYR A 80 -1.17 -14.28 18.56
CA TYR A 80 -0.11 -14.49 19.55
C TYR A 80 0.03 -13.29 20.50
N LYS A 81 -0.12 -12.06 19.98
CA LYS A 81 -0.11 -10.83 20.77
C LYS A 81 -1.43 -10.53 21.49
N GLN A 82 -2.45 -11.38 21.35
CA GLN A 82 -3.77 -11.23 21.98
C GLN A 82 -4.39 -9.84 21.72
N VAL A 83 -4.24 -9.32 20.50
CA VAL A 83 -4.82 -8.03 20.12
C VAL A 83 -6.34 -8.12 20.26
N GLU A 84 -6.94 -7.33 21.16
CA GLU A 84 -8.39 -7.41 21.42
C GLU A 84 -9.21 -7.30 20.13
N VAL A 85 -9.81 -8.42 19.73
CA VAL A 85 -10.72 -8.51 18.60
C VAL A 85 -12.11 -8.11 19.09
N ASN A 86 -12.48 -6.85 18.86
CA ASN A 86 -13.84 -6.39 19.11
C ASN A 86 -14.71 -6.75 17.90
N ILE A 87 -15.03 -8.05 17.72
CA ILE A 87 -16.15 -8.45 16.89
C ILE A 87 -17.41 -8.14 17.69
N ARG A 88 -17.91 -6.91 17.55
CA ARG A 88 -19.24 -6.61 18.07
C ARG A 88 -20.23 -7.42 17.24
N GLU A 89 -20.76 -8.48 17.85
CA GLU A 89 -22.13 -8.88 17.60
C GLU A 89 -23.00 -7.65 17.82
N GLU A 90 -23.79 -7.33 16.81
CA GLU A 90 -24.75 -6.25 16.79
C GLU A 90 -25.80 -6.45 17.91
N LYS A 91 -25.44 -6.08 19.15
CA LYS A 91 -26.36 -6.01 20.28
C LYS A 91 -26.19 -4.67 21.00
N THR A 92 -27.09 -3.76 20.63
CA THR A 92 -27.90 -2.95 21.55
C THR A 92 -27.25 -2.54 22.87
N VAL A 93 -26.36 -1.55 22.83
CA VAL A 93 -26.36 -0.44 23.82
C VAL A 93 -25.83 0.79 23.10
N SER A 94 -26.74 1.64 22.64
CA SER A 94 -26.46 2.98 22.13
C SER A 94 -26.15 3.91 23.31
N LYS A 95 -24.86 4.17 23.53
CA LYS A 95 -24.42 5.44 24.14
C LYS A 95 -23.95 6.30 22.96
N PRO A 96 -24.53 7.50 22.72
CA PRO A 96 -24.19 8.32 21.55
C PRO A 96 -22.72 8.76 21.50
N VAL A 97 -22.00 8.63 22.63
CA VAL A 97 -20.56 8.94 22.74
C VAL A 97 -19.68 7.82 22.16
N MET A 98 -20.13 6.55 22.14
CA MET A 98 -19.31 5.44 21.65
C MET A 98 -19.26 5.35 20.13
N ASP A 99 -20.26 5.86 19.41
CA ASP A 99 -20.31 5.76 17.95
C ASP A 99 -19.19 6.56 17.26
N ARG A 100 -18.70 7.62 17.90
CA ARG A 100 -17.57 8.43 17.39
C ARG A 100 -16.20 7.79 17.61
N ALA A 101 -16.12 6.80 18.50
CA ALA A 101 -14.92 6.01 18.75
C ALA A 101 -14.79 4.82 17.79
N LEU A 102 -15.86 4.50 17.05
CA LEU A 102 -15.87 3.37 16.13
C LEU A 102 -15.08 3.69 14.87
N ILE A 103 -14.26 2.73 14.46
CA ILE A 103 -13.58 2.75 13.17
C ILE A 103 -14.54 2.14 12.15
N LYS A 104 -14.87 2.92 11.12
CA LYS A 104 -15.76 2.47 10.07
C LYS A 104 -15.04 1.44 9.20
N ARG A 105 -15.52 0.19 9.24
CA ARG A 105 -14.90 -0.94 8.52
C ARG A 105 -14.79 -0.72 7.02
N SER A 106 -15.77 -0.05 6.40
CA SER A 106 -15.69 0.25 4.96
C SER A 106 -14.50 1.15 4.64
N ASP A 107 -14.18 2.12 5.51
CA ASP A 107 -13.12 3.09 5.27
C ASP A 107 -11.76 2.39 5.36
N THR A 108 -11.59 1.52 6.36
CA THR A 108 -10.42 0.63 6.51
C THR A 108 -10.27 -0.35 5.34
N ILE A 109 -11.36 -0.97 4.87
CA ILE A 109 -11.32 -1.89 3.72
C ILE A 109 -10.93 -1.14 2.43
N ILE A 110 -11.49 0.07 2.21
CA ILE A 110 -11.13 0.90 1.06
C ILE A 110 -9.64 1.28 1.13
N GLY A 111 -9.15 1.65 2.32
CA GLY A 111 -7.73 1.91 2.57
C GLY A 111 -6.85 0.72 2.20
N MET A 112 -7.19 -0.49 2.67
CA MET A 112 -6.47 -1.72 2.31
C MET A 112 -6.43 -1.95 0.79
N VAL A 113 -7.59 -1.86 0.12
CA VAL A 113 -7.67 -2.07 -1.33
C VAL A 113 -6.79 -1.06 -2.07
N PHE A 114 -6.83 0.21 -1.67
CA PHE A 114 -5.99 1.24 -2.27
C PHE A 114 -4.50 0.97 -2.04
N ILE A 115 -4.08 0.66 -0.81
CA ILE A 115 -2.69 0.33 -0.45
C ILE A 115 -2.20 -0.88 -1.27
N LEU A 116 -3.00 -1.94 -1.40
CA LEU A 116 -2.61 -3.15 -2.10
C LEU A 116 -2.52 -2.93 -3.62
N ILE A 117 -3.53 -2.30 -4.22
CA ILE A 117 -3.54 -2.05 -5.68
C ILE A 117 -2.47 -1.01 -6.04
N PHE A 118 -2.48 0.15 -5.37
CA PHE A 118 -1.52 1.21 -5.66
C PHE A 118 -0.08 0.79 -5.33
N GLY A 119 0.12 0.12 -4.18
CA GLY A 119 1.44 -0.35 -3.76
C GLY A 119 2.01 -1.42 -4.69
N SER A 120 1.18 -2.38 -5.13
CA SER A 120 1.62 -3.38 -6.11
C SER A 120 1.92 -2.75 -7.47
N MET A 121 1.06 -1.87 -7.98
CA MET A 121 1.29 -1.17 -9.24
C MET A 121 2.56 -0.32 -9.19
N LEU A 122 2.77 0.42 -8.10
CA LEU A 122 3.95 1.24 -7.91
C LEU A 122 5.22 0.39 -7.84
N ALA A 123 5.22 -0.70 -7.05
CA ALA A 123 6.40 -1.53 -6.81
C ALA A 123 6.78 -2.42 -8.01
N PHE A 124 5.80 -2.96 -8.73
CA PHE A 124 6.02 -3.98 -9.75
C PHE A 124 5.84 -3.48 -11.19
N THR A 125 5.15 -2.36 -11.39
CA THR A 125 4.90 -1.78 -12.72
C THR A 125 5.30 -0.30 -12.76
N PRO A 126 6.58 0.06 -12.49
CA PRO A 126 7.02 1.46 -12.47
C PRO A 126 6.85 2.17 -13.81
N LYS A 127 6.91 1.43 -14.92
CA LYS A 127 6.66 1.94 -16.28
C LYS A 127 5.23 2.45 -16.47
N LEU A 128 4.29 2.05 -15.58
CA LEU A 128 2.92 2.58 -15.57
C LEU A 128 2.91 4.11 -15.41
N PHE A 129 3.83 4.62 -14.60
CA PHE A 129 3.96 6.04 -14.29
C PHE A 129 4.99 6.63 -15.24
N GLY A 130 4.53 7.04 -16.42
CA GLY A 130 5.41 7.48 -17.49
C GLY A 130 4.67 8.16 -18.62
N VAL A 131 5.44 8.66 -19.57
CA VAL A 131 4.91 9.19 -20.82
C VAL A 131 4.89 8.08 -21.86
N TYR A 132 3.71 7.85 -22.43
CA TYR A 132 3.47 6.83 -23.45
C TYR A 132 3.55 7.47 -24.83
N LEU A 133 4.45 6.96 -25.67
CA LEU A 133 4.67 7.46 -27.01
C LEU A 133 4.01 6.54 -28.02
N PHE A 134 2.97 7.06 -28.67
CA PHE A 134 2.26 6.37 -29.73
C PHE A 134 2.67 6.95 -31.08
N GLU A 135 3.06 6.09 -32.00
CA GLU A 135 3.29 6.45 -33.40
C GLU A 135 2.47 5.49 -34.26
N ASN A 136 1.68 6.02 -35.20
CA ASN A 136 0.76 5.22 -36.02
C ASN A 136 -0.14 4.25 -35.22
N HIS A 137 -0.70 4.72 -34.10
CA HIS A 137 -1.54 3.94 -33.17
C HIS A 137 -0.84 2.73 -32.51
N LYS A 138 0.49 2.64 -32.60
CA LYS A 138 1.29 1.64 -31.88
C LYS A 138 2.12 2.32 -30.80
N LEU A 139 2.12 1.74 -29.61
CA LEU A 139 3.01 2.16 -28.54
C LEU A 139 4.45 1.78 -28.92
N ILE A 140 5.31 2.77 -29.14
CA ILE A 140 6.71 2.54 -29.54
C ILE A 140 7.63 2.56 -28.33
N HIS A 141 7.41 3.49 -27.41
CA HIS A 141 8.33 3.69 -26.30
C HIS A 141 7.61 4.27 -25.07
N THR A 142 8.07 3.87 -23.88
CA THR A 142 7.59 4.40 -22.61
C THR A 142 8.74 5.05 -21.86
N ILE A 143 8.62 6.34 -21.56
CA ILE A 143 9.60 7.06 -20.74
C ILE A 143 9.06 7.03 -19.31
N SER A 144 9.65 6.22 -18.43
CA SER A 144 9.21 6.14 -17.03
C SER A 144 9.67 7.36 -16.23
N VAL A 145 8.79 7.81 -15.34
CA VAL A 145 9.07 8.81 -14.31
C VAL A 145 10.09 8.31 -13.29
N PHE A 146 10.19 7.00 -13.10
CA PHE A 146 11.06 6.39 -12.10
C PHE A 146 12.40 5.94 -12.67
N ASN A 147 13.43 6.02 -11.84
CA ASN A 147 14.76 5.53 -12.15
C ASN A 147 14.76 3.99 -12.19
N ILE A 148 14.71 3.43 -13.41
CA ILE A 148 14.68 1.99 -13.63
C ILE A 148 16.04 1.33 -13.30
N GLU A 149 17.15 2.05 -13.46
CA GLU A 149 18.50 1.53 -13.19
C GLU A 149 18.70 1.17 -11.72
N HIS A 150 18.15 1.99 -10.82
CA HIS A 150 18.22 1.76 -9.37
C HIS A 150 16.97 1.11 -8.79
N TRP A 151 16.03 0.69 -9.63
CA TRP A 151 14.72 0.18 -9.19
C TRP A 151 14.83 -1.05 -8.28
N GLN A 152 15.78 -1.95 -8.54
CA GLN A 152 15.96 -3.16 -7.73
C GLN A 152 16.30 -2.85 -6.26
N MET A 153 16.98 -1.72 -6.01
CA MET A 153 17.31 -1.26 -4.66
C MET A 153 16.15 -0.50 -4.01
N ILE A 154 15.39 0.27 -4.79
CA ILE A 154 14.28 1.10 -4.29
C ILE A 154 13.02 0.27 -4.01
N ARG A 155 12.69 -0.69 -4.89
CA ARG A 155 11.50 -1.55 -4.79
C ARG A 155 11.30 -2.20 -3.42
N PRO A 156 12.29 -2.86 -2.77
CA PRO A 156 12.07 -3.48 -1.47
C PRO A 156 11.68 -2.47 -0.38
N LEU A 157 12.22 -1.24 -0.41
CA LEU A 157 11.85 -0.19 0.53
C LEU A 157 10.39 0.23 0.35
N ILE A 158 9.93 0.36 -0.89
CA ILE A 158 8.52 0.63 -1.21
C ILE A 158 7.64 -0.51 -0.70
N VAL A 159 7.98 -1.77 -1.00
CA VAL A 159 7.19 -2.93 -0.55
C VAL A 159 7.07 -2.97 0.98
N ILE A 160 8.17 -2.73 1.70
CA ILE A 160 8.14 -2.66 3.17
C ILE A 160 7.26 -1.52 3.66
N ALA A 161 7.36 -0.33 3.06
CA ALA A 161 6.55 0.82 3.43
C ALA A 161 5.04 0.54 3.25
N PHE A 162 4.64 -0.02 2.10
CA PHE A 162 3.25 -0.40 1.85
C PHE A 162 2.77 -1.55 2.74
N LEU A 163 3.64 -2.52 3.05
CA LEU A 163 3.32 -3.60 3.99
C LEU A 163 3.03 -3.05 5.39
N LEU A 164 3.82 -2.08 5.87
CA LEU A 164 3.57 -1.42 7.15
C LEU A 164 2.22 -0.71 7.18
N CYS A 165 1.87 0.05 6.14
CA CYS A 165 0.55 0.68 6.01
C CYS A 165 -0.58 -0.37 6.00
N PHE A 166 -0.39 -1.48 5.30
CA PHE A 166 -1.36 -2.57 5.28
C PHE A 166 -1.55 -3.20 6.67
N LEU A 167 -0.47 -3.42 7.42
CA LEU A 167 -0.54 -3.94 8.79
C LEU A 167 -1.35 -3.02 9.72
N ASP A 168 -1.14 -1.70 9.62
CA ASP A 168 -1.89 -0.73 10.41
C ASP A 168 -3.40 -0.77 10.10
N GLU A 169 -3.77 -0.91 8.82
CA GLU A 169 -5.18 -1.10 8.45
C GLU A 169 -5.74 -2.44 8.98
N VAL A 170 -4.97 -3.52 8.99
CA VAL A 170 -5.42 -4.82 9.56
C VAL A 170 -5.69 -4.66 11.06
N ILE A 171 -4.81 -3.98 11.78
CA ILE A 171 -5.00 -3.68 13.21
C ILE A 171 -6.26 -2.84 13.43
N LYS A 172 -6.44 -1.75 12.68
CA LYS A 172 -7.65 -0.91 12.71
C LYS A 172 -8.92 -1.72 12.44
N LEU A 173 -8.89 -2.64 11.47
CA LEU A 173 -10.03 -3.49 11.11
C LEU A 173 -10.42 -4.44 12.25
N MET A 174 -9.42 -5.03 12.89
CA MET A 174 -9.61 -6.03 13.94
C MET A 174 -10.06 -5.43 15.26
N THR A 175 -9.45 -4.31 15.66
CA THR A 175 -9.84 -3.60 16.87
C THR A 175 -11.19 -2.89 16.70
N GLY A 176 -11.46 -2.30 15.53
CA GLY A 176 -12.73 -1.68 15.20
C GLY A 176 -13.12 -0.43 16.01
N CYS A 177 -12.27 -0.02 16.97
CA CYS A 177 -12.43 1.17 17.80
C CYS A 177 -11.08 1.86 17.98
N TYR A 178 -11.07 3.18 18.16
CA TYR A 178 -9.87 3.90 18.57
C TYR A 178 -9.54 3.54 20.03
N ASN A 179 -8.34 2.98 20.26
CA ASN A 179 -7.78 2.68 21.57
C ASN A 179 -6.27 2.95 21.57
N ILE A 180 -5.61 2.74 22.71
CA ILE A 180 -4.17 2.98 22.84
C ILE A 180 -3.33 2.10 21.89
N LEU A 181 -3.79 0.89 21.58
CA LEU A 181 -3.10 -0.02 20.66
C LEU A 181 -3.12 0.51 19.23
N VAL A 182 -4.29 0.92 18.73
CA VAL A 182 -4.44 1.55 17.40
C VAL A 182 -3.64 2.85 17.34
N LEU A 183 -3.64 3.64 18.41
CA LEU A 183 -2.85 4.87 18.48
C LEU A 183 -1.35 4.61 18.33
N ILE A 184 -0.79 3.68 19.11
CA ILE A 184 0.63 3.35 19.06
C ILE A 184 0.99 2.77 17.70
N SER A 185 0.20 1.82 17.18
CA SER A 185 0.39 1.23 15.85
C SER A 185 0.46 2.31 14.77
N ASN A 186 -0.51 3.24 14.78
CA ASN A 186 -0.62 4.26 13.75
C ASN A 186 0.53 5.25 13.79
N VAL A 187 0.93 5.70 14.98
CA VAL A 187 2.05 6.64 15.15
C VAL A 187 3.37 5.98 14.74
N VAL A 188 3.64 4.77 15.23
CA VAL A 188 4.88 4.04 14.89
C VAL A 188 4.95 3.77 13.39
N THR A 189 3.86 3.29 12.80
CA THR A 189 3.79 3.00 11.36
C THR A 189 4.03 4.25 10.53
N ASN A 190 3.38 5.37 10.84
CA ASN A 190 3.56 6.63 10.10
C ASN A 190 4.98 7.18 10.25
N VAL A 191 5.57 7.13 11.45
CA VAL A 191 6.96 7.59 11.64
C VAL A 191 7.94 6.75 10.82
N VAL A 192 7.83 5.41 10.88
CA VAL A 192 8.70 4.51 10.09
C VAL A 192 8.48 4.72 8.59
N PHE A 193 7.23 4.88 8.15
CA PHE A 193 6.88 5.16 6.77
C PHE A 193 7.51 6.47 6.26
N LEU A 194 7.49 7.54 7.07
CA LEU A 194 8.12 8.81 6.73
C LEU A 194 9.65 8.68 6.58
N VAL A 195 10.29 7.92 7.47
CA VAL A 195 11.74 7.64 7.37
C VAL A 195 12.05 6.88 6.07
N LEU A 196 11.29 5.83 5.76
CA LEU A 196 11.46 5.05 4.53
C LEU A 196 11.24 5.92 3.28
N MET A 197 10.18 6.74 3.26
CA MET A 197 9.90 7.61 2.12
C MET A 197 10.96 8.71 1.96
N THR A 198 11.52 9.22 3.06
CA THR A 198 12.67 10.15 3.01
C THR A 198 13.88 9.47 2.36
N ILE A 199 14.18 8.24 2.75
CA ILE A 199 15.27 7.46 2.14
C ILE A 199 15.02 7.27 0.63
N VAL A 200 13.83 6.82 0.25
CA VAL A 200 13.44 6.55 -1.15
C VAL A 200 13.50 7.82 -2.02
N LEU A 201 13.09 8.98 -1.49
CA LEU A 201 13.01 10.22 -2.26
C LEU A 201 14.31 11.03 -2.27
N LYS A 202 15.21 10.83 -1.28
CA LYS A 202 16.42 11.64 -1.11
C LYS A 202 17.75 10.92 -1.32
N TRP A 203 17.91 9.66 -0.92
CA TRP A 203 19.22 9.01 -0.99
C TRP A 203 19.56 8.63 -2.44
N ARG A 204 18.72 7.81 -3.04
CA ARG A 204 18.78 7.49 -4.48
C ARG A 204 17.44 7.93 -5.02
N SER A 205 17.37 9.20 -5.43
CA SER A 205 16.14 9.81 -5.90
C SER A 205 15.40 8.84 -6.82
N ILE A 206 14.17 8.51 -6.44
CA ILE A 206 13.31 7.61 -7.22
C ILE A 206 13.05 8.13 -8.63
N TRP A 207 13.25 9.43 -8.87
CA TRP A 207 13.01 10.08 -10.14
C TRP A 207 14.07 9.72 -11.17
N ASN A 208 13.62 9.47 -12.40
CA ASN A 208 14.50 9.30 -13.55
C ASN A 208 15.13 10.67 -13.91
N PRO A 209 16.46 10.83 -13.82
CA PRO A 209 17.13 12.12 -14.09
C PRO A 209 16.99 12.58 -15.55
N ASP A 210 16.80 11.65 -16.48
CA ASP A 210 16.70 11.95 -17.90
C ASP A 210 15.26 12.18 -18.35
N PHE A 211 14.28 12.03 -17.46
CA PHE A 211 12.86 12.10 -17.81
C PHE A 211 12.46 13.44 -18.44
N ALA A 212 12.78 14.56 -17.79
CA ALA A 212 12.42 15.89 -18.30
C ALA A 212 13.11 16.19 -19.64
N GLN A 213 14.37 15.77 -19.80
CA GLN A 213 15.11 15.94 -21.05
C GLN A 213 14.51 15.08 -22.17
N SER A 214 14.20 13.82 -21.89
CA SER A 214 13.58 12.90 -22.87
C SER A 214 12.21 13.39 -23.34
N VAL A 215 11.41 13.96 -22.43
CA VAL A 215 10.13 14.60 -22.77
C VAL A 215 10.37 15.84 -23.63
N LYS A 216 11.34 16.68 -23.27
CA LYS A 216 11.68 17.88 -24.04
C LYS A 216 12.05 17.55 -25.50
N GLU A 217 12.95 16.58 -25.67
CA GLU A 217 13.44 16.16 -27.00
C GLU A 217 12.32 15.53 -27.84
N ARG A 218 11.50 14.65 -27.25
CA ARG A 218 10.49 13.91 -28.01
C ARG A 218 9.30 14.77 -28.45
N PHE A 219 8.93 15.77 -27.65
CA PHE A 219 7.80 16.66 -27.96
C PHE A 219 8.24 18.00 -28.59
N GLY A 220 9.53 18.19 -28.85
CA GLY A 220 10.06 19.38 -29.52
C GLY A 220 9.98 20.66 -28.69
N TYR A 221 9.95 20.55 -27.37
CA TYR A 221 9.96 21.73 -26.49
C TYR A 221 11.35 22.37 -26.48
N GLN A 222 11.44 23.69 -26.64
CA GLN A 222 12.74 24.39 -26.54
C GLN A 222 13.18 24.60 -25.08
N GLN A 223 12.23 24.88 -24.19
CA GLN A 223 12.45 25.04 -22.76
C GLN A 223 11.14 24.89 -22.01
N PHE A 224 11.19 24.37 -20.79
CA PHE A 224 10.05 24.41 -19.88
C PHE A 224 9.93 25.80 -19.25
N SER A 225 8.71 26.25 -19.01
CA SER A 225 8.46 27.52 -18.32
C SER A 225 8.77 27.40 -16.82
N LYS A 226 9.05 28.51 -16.14
CA LYS A 226 9.27 28.53 -14.68
C LYS A 226 8.06 28.06 -13.85
N GLY A 227 6.88 28.02 -14.47
CA GLY A 227 5.66 27.47 -13.87
C GLY A 227 5.50 25.95 -14.05
N ASP A 228 6.32 25.32 -14.88
CA ASP A 228 6.20 23.89 -15.18
C ASP A 228 7.00 23.07 -14.17
N LEU A 229 6.39 22.01 -13.64
CA LEU A 229 7.07 21.10 -12.70
C LEU A 229 8.30 20.44 -13.34
N LEU A 230 8.27 20.19 -14.65
CA LEU A 230 9.39 19.64 -15.41
C LEU A 230 10.62 20.56 -15.46
N PHE A 231 10.45 21.87 -15.25
CA PHE A 231 11.57 22.80 -15.14
C PHE A 231 12.46 22.50 -13.91
N TYR A 232 11.85 22.02 -12.82
CA TYR A 232 12.53 21.71 -11.57
C TYR A 232 12.79 20.20 -11.38
N TRP A 233 12.76 19.42 -12.46
CA TRP A 233 12.79 17.96 -12.37
C TRP A 233 14.10 17.43 -11.75
N ASN A 234 15.24 17.96 -12.21
CA ASN A 234 16.57 17.55 -11.75
C ASN A 234 17.03 18.31 -10.49
N THR A 235 16.13 19.04 -9.86
CA THR A 235 16.39 19.66 -8.56
C THR A 235 15.68 18.87 -7.45
N ASP A 236 16.03 19.15 -6.20
CA ASP A 236 15.38 18.56 -5.03
C ASP A 236 13.89 18.95 -4.87
N THR A 237 13.37 19.84 -5.72
CA THR A 237 12.04 20.44 -5.60
C THR A 237 10.94 19.38 -5.70
N VAL A 238 11.00 18.47 -6.69
CA VAL A 238 9.97 17.43 -6.88
C VAL A 238 9.95 16.47 -5.68
N SER A 239 11.12 16.00 -5.25
CA SER A 239 11.23 15.16 -4.05
C SER A 239 10.71 15.88 -2.80
N ASN A 240 11.06 17.15 -2.59
CA ASN A 240 10.60 17.93 -1.45
C ASN A 240 9.10 18.14 -1.46
N LEU A 241 8.52 18.45 -2.62
CA LEU A 241 7.08 18.63 -2.78
C LEU A 241 6.33 17.34 -2.41
N VAL A 242 6.76 16.20 -2.97
CA VAL A 242 6.15 14.89 -2.69
C VAL A 242 6.31 14.51 -1.22
N LEU A 243 7.51 14.68 -0.65
CA LEU A 243 7.73 14.46 0.79
C LEU A 243 6.86 15.36 1.66
N THR A 244 6.66 16.62 1.28
CA THR A 244 5.82 17.56 2.03
C THR A 244 4.37 17.10 2.03
N ILE A 245 3.85 16.66 0.89
CA ILE A 245 2.49 16.12 0.78
C ILE A 245 2.34 14.87 1.65
N ILE A 246 3.29 13.93 1.56
CA ILE A 246 3.31 12.72 2.38
C ILE A 246 3.34 13.07 3.87
N PHE A 247 4.20 14.02 4.26
CA PHE A 247 4.34 14.46 5.65
C PHE A 247 3.05 15.10 6.19
N VAL A 248 2.40 15.95 5.40
CA VAL A 248 1.11 16.57 5.78
C VAL A 248 0.01 15.51 5.94
N ILE A 249 -0.07 14.54 5.01
CA ILE A 249 -1.05 13.45 5.10
C ILE A 249 -0.79 12.60 6.35
N ALA A 250 0.46 12.21 6.61
CA ALA A 250 0.83 11.42 7.78
C ALA A 250 0.53 12.16 9.09
N LEU A 251 0.81 13.47 9.17
CA LEU A 251 0.47 14.30 10.32
C LEU A 251 -1.05 14.42 10.52
N ALA A 252 -1.81 14.59 9.43
CA ALA A 252 -3.27 14.65 9.51
C ALA A 252 -3.85 13.33 10.03
N GLU A 253 -3.36 12.20 9.53
CA GLU A 253 -3.79 10.87 9.96
C GLU A 253 -3.46 10.61 11.44
N MET A 254 -2.20 10.84 11.84
CA MET A 254 -1.79 10.71 13.24
C MET A 254 -2.60 11.65 14.14
N GLY A 255 -2.80 12.90 13.74
CA GLY A 255 -3.58 13.88 14.50
C GLY A 255 -5.03 13.46 14.71
N ILE A 256 -5.68 12.92 13.67
CA ILE A 256 -7.05 12.38 13.77
C ILE A 256 -7.09 11.18 14.72
N THR A 257 -6.12 10.27 14.62
CA THR A 257 -6.05 9.07 15.46
C THR A 257 -5.79 9.43 16.93
N ILE A 258 -4.87 10.36 17.20
CA ILE A 258 -4.59 10.92 18.54
C ILE A 258 -5.88 11.53 19.10
N TYR A 259 -6.49 12.46 18.36
CA TYR A 259 -7.69 13.17 18.81
C TYR A 259 -8.84 12.21 19.15
N LYS A 260 -9.13 11.27 18.25
CA LYS A 260 -10.23 10.30 18.47
C LYS A 260 -9.93 9.35 19.62
N THR A 261 -8.67 8.92 19.79
CA THR A 261 -8.28 8.03 20.89
C THR A 261 -8.40 8.72 22.25
N PHE A 262 -7.89 9.94 22.40
CA PHE A 262 -7.99 10.66 23.67
C PHE A 262 -9.41 11.10 24.00
N ARG A 263 -10.20 11.52 22.99
CA ARG A 263 -11.55 12.04 23.23
C ARG A 263 -12.60 10.95 23.41
N TYR A 264 -12.47 9.84 22.70
CA TYR A 264 -13.51 8.81 22.60
C TYR A 264 -13.02 7.38 22.88
N GLY A 265 -11.72 7.17 23.05
CA GLY A 265 -11.15 5.82 23.11
C GLY A 265 -11.49 5.04 24.37
N LYS A 266 -11.65 3.71 24.21
CA LYS A 266 -11.80 2.77 25.31
C LYS A 266 -10.42 2.51 25.93
N GLY A 267 -10.18 2.99 27.16
CA GLY A 267 -8.92 2.79 27.88
C GLY A 267 -8.44 4.01 28.68
N PHE A 268 -8.95 5.21 28.40
CA PHE A 268 -8.71 6.42 29.21
C PHE A 268 -9.90 6.78 30.13
N LYS A 269 -10.77 5.80 30.41
CA LYS A 269 -11.86 5.88 31.38
C LYS A 269 -11.83 4.67 32.29
#